data_AF-U7QPN7-F1
#
_entry.id   AF-U7QPN7-F1
#
_cell.length_a   1.000
_cell.length_b   1.000
_cell.length_c   1.000
_cell.angle_alpha   90.00
_cell.angle_beta   90.00
_cell.angle_gamma   90.00
#
_symmetry.space_group_name_H-M   'P 1'
#
loop_
_entity.id
_entity.type
_entity.pdbx_description
1 polymer ?
#
loop_
_entity_poly.entity_id
_entity_poly.type
_entity_poly.pdbx_seq_one_letter_code
_entity_poly.pdbx_strand_id
1 'polypeptide(L)'
;MTQYPNVPPFIENDEQEYLDSGVPSKVAVAGHPLHPLIVTFPIAFLVGVLGTDLGYWLTRDIFWSRASVLLLVAGLLTGLVAAITGMIDFLEIDRVRQHNAGWIHMIGNIIALLLSGISLFFRWEQPGDFILPIGLILSLIVASALGLTGWFGAELVYRHKIAVIGNGIQQRP
;
A
#
# COMPACT_ATOMS: atom_id res chain seq x y z
N MET A 1 20.59 1.67 -28.11
CA MET A 1 19.60 0.92 -27.30
C MET A 1 19.94 1.22 -25.85
N THR A 2 19.01 1.79 -25.09
CA THR A 2 19.18 1.92 -23.64
C THR A 2 19.26 0.51 -23.06
N GLN A 3 20.16 0.27 -22.10
CA GLN A 3 20.33 -1.04 -21.45
C GLN A 3 19.11 -1.49 -20.64
N TYR A 4 18.10 -0.62 -20.52
CA TYR A 4 16.99 -0.74 -19.61
C TYR A 4 15.66 -0.77 -20.37
N PRO A 5 14.63 -1.46 -19.84
CA PRO A 5 13.31 -1.47 -20.45
C PRO A 5 12.79 -0.04 -20.63
N ASN A 6 12.45 0.34 -21.87
CA ASN A 6 11.72 1.57 -22.19
C ASN A 6 10.26 1.44 -21.73
N VAL A 7 10.01 1.20 -20.44
CA VAL A 7 8.66 1.33 -19.89
C VAL A 7 8.36 2.82 -19.88
N PRO A 8 7.33 3.29 -20.62
CA PRO A 8 7.00 4.69 -20.63
C PRO A 8 6.83 5.14 -19.18
N PRO A 9 7.51 6.22 -18.76
CA PRO A 9 7.29 6.78 -17.44
C PRO A 9 5.83 7.18 -17.35
N PHE A 10 5.08 6.57 -16.43
CA PHE A 10 3.71 7.00 -16.18
C PHE A 10 3.70 8.37 -15.50
N ILE A 11 4.77 8.74 -14.79
CA ILE A 11 4.87 10.03 -14.08
C ILE A 11 6.23 10.74 -14.29
N GLU A 12 7.38 10.13 -13.94
CA GLU A 12 8.68 10.83 -13.94
C GLU A 12 9.78 10.00 -14.64
N ASN A 13 10.70 10.67 -15.36
CA ASN A 13 11.86 10.05 -16.02
C ASN A 13 13.07 10.98 -15.93
N ASP A 14 14.02 10.62 -15.08
CA ASP A 14 15.32 11.26 -14.99
C ASP A 14 16.40 10.19 -15.19
N GLU A 15 17.20 10.34 -16.25
CA GLU A 15 18.24 9.36 -16.58
C GLU A 15 19.33 9.27 -15.50
N GLN A 16 19.48 10.29 -14.65
CA GLN A 16 20.43 10.29 -13.53
C GLN A 16 20.09 9.23 -12.47
N GLU A 17 18.81 8.86 -12.32
CA GLU A 17 18.37 7.85 -11.35
C GLU A 17 18.92 6.46 -11.67
N TYR A 18 19.21 6.15 -12.94
CA TYR A 18 19.79 4.86 -13.32
C TYR A 18 21.21 4.69 -12.78
N LEU A 19 21.96 5.79 -12.63
CA LEU A 19 23.32 5.80 -12.08
C LEU A 19 23.36 5.96 -10.55
N ASP A 20 22.23 6.30 -9.94
CA ASP A 20 22.11 6.52 -8.51
C ASP A 20 22.31 5.22 -7.71
N SER A 21 23.00 5.28 -6.57
CA SER A 21 23.24 4.10 -5.72
C SER A 21 22.06 3.78 -4.80
N GLY A 22 21.06 4.65 -4.71
CA GLY A 22 19.88 4.51 -3.85
C GLY A 22 20.08 5.02 -2.42
N VAL A 23 18.97 5.18 -1.71
CA VAL A 23 18.93 5.69 -0.34
C VAL A 23 18.33 4.63 0.59
N PRO A 24 18.98 4.32 1.73
CA PRO A 24 18.45 3.35 2.69
C PRO A 24 17.22 3.88 3.42
N SER A 25 16.35 2.95 3.83
CA SER A 25 15.23 3.24 4.73
C SER A 25 15.76 3.67 6.09
N LYS A 26 15.02 4.56 6.75
CA LYS A 26 15.29 5.01 8.13
C LYS A 26 14.80 3.99 9.15
N VAL A 27 13.80 3.22 8.79
CA VAL A 27 13.24 2.18 9.63
C VAL A 27 13.67 0.81 9.11
N ALA A 28 14.79 0.32 9.63
CA ALA A 28 15.36 -0.97 9.23
C ALA A 28 15.81 -1.82 10.43
N VAL A 29 15.75 -3.14 10.26
CA VAL A 29 16.28 -4.13 11.22
C VAL A 29 17.35 -4.96 10.53
N ALA A 30 18.55 -5.01 11.10
CA ALA A 30 19.72 -5.67 10.50
C ALA A 30 19.98 -5.21 9.04
N GLY A 31 19.67 -3.95 8.72
CA GLY A 31 19.83 -3.40 7.36
C GLY A 31 18.67 -3.71 6.40
N HIS A 32 17.65 -4.45 6.83
CA HIS A 32 16.47 -4.73 6.02
C HIS A 32 15.36 -3.70 6.27
N PRO A 33 14.84 -3.02 5.23
CA PRO A 33 13.78 -2.01 5.37
C PRO A 33 12.49 -2.66 5.86
N LEU A 34 11.87 -2.09 6.89
CA LEU A 34 10.68 -2.68 7.51
C LEU A 34 9.41 -2.44 6.68
N HIS A 35 9.26 -1.25 6.09
CA HIS A 35 8.02 -0.90 5.39
C HIS A 35 7.70 -1.88 4.23
N PRO A 36 8.61 -2.17 3.27
CA PRO A 36 8.35 -3.13 2.19
C PRO A 36 8.07 -4.56 2.67
N LEU A 37 8.60 -4.95 3.82
CA LEU A 37 8.30 -6.25 4.42
C LEU A 37 6.87 -6.29 4.97
N ILE A 38 6.50 -5.28 5.76
CA ILE A 38 5.24 -5.26 6.53
C ILE A 38 4.03 -5.03 5.62
N VAL A 39 4.15 -4.24 4.54
CA VAL A 39 3.02 -3.92 3.63
C VAL A 39 2.38 -5.15 2.98
N THR A 40 3.09 -6.28 2.91
CA THR A 40 2.55 -7.54 2.38
C THR A 40 1.30 -8.02 3.13
N PHE A 41 1.27 -7.84 4.46
CA PHE A 41 0.15 -8.25 5.31
C PHE A 41 -1.13 -7.43 5.10
N PRO A 42 -1.13 -6.09 5.24
CA PRO A 42 -2.34 -5.30 5.03
C PRO A 42 -2.86 -5.43 3.60
N ILE A 43 -1.98 -5.52 2.59
CA ILE A 43 -2.39 -5.75 1.20
C ILE A 43 -3.13 -7.08 1.08
N ALA A 44 -2.54 -8.17 1.58
CA ALA A 44 -3.17 -9.49 1.51
C ALA A 44 -4.52 -9.53 2.24
N PHE A 45 -4.60 -8.96 3.44
CA PHE A 45 -5.83 -8.97 4.24
C PHE A 45 -6.93 -8.11 3.62
N LEU A 46 -6.63 -6.87 3.24
CA LEU A 46 -7.63 -5.95 2.71
C LEU A 46 -8.08 -6.31 1.29
N VAL A 47 -7.21 -6.89 0.45
CA VAL A 47 -7.63 -7.48 -0.83
C VAL A 47 -8.45 -8.76 -0.57
N GLY A 48 -8.08 -9.54 0.44
CA GLY A 48 -8.85 -10.71 0.87
C GLY A 48 -10.29 -10.39 1.26
N VAL A 49 -10.57 -9.20 1.78
CA VAL A 49 -11.93 -8.71 2.09
C VAL A 49 -12.81 -8.75 0.85
N LEU A 50 -12.32 -8.30 -0.31
CA LEU A 50 -13.06 -8.40 -1.58
C LEU A 50 -13.37 -9.86 -1.93
N GLY A 51 -12.40 -10.76 -1.74
CA GLY A 51 -12.60 -12.19 -1.93
C GLY A 51 -13.70 -12.76 -1.03
N THR A 52 -13.71 -12.37 0.25
CA THR A 52 -14.76 -12.80 1.18
C THR A 52 -16.12 -12.19 0.85
N ASP A 53 -16.18 -10.95 0.38
CA ASP A 53 -17.44 -10.31 -0.01
C ASP A 53 -18.05 -10.97 -1.24
N LEU A 54 -17.22 -11.35 -2.21
CA LEU A 54 -17.64 -12.16 -3.36
C LEU A 54 -18.15 -13.54 -2.90
N GLY A 55 -17.45 -14.18 -1.97
CA GLY A 55 -17.91 -15.43 -1.35
C GLY A 55 -19.28 -15.29 -0.71
N TYR A 56 -19.50 -14.23 0.07
CA TYR A 56 -20.80 -13.92 0.67
C TYR A 56 -21.85 -13.64 -0.39
N TRP A 57 -21.53 -12.87 -1.44
CA TRP A 57 -22.46 -12.56 -2.52
C TRP A 57 -22.99 -13.80 -3.22
N LEU A 58 -22.09 -14.76 -3.49
CA LEU A 58 -22.39 -15.99 -4.20
C LEU A 58 -23.13 -17.02 -3.34
N THR A 59 -22.80 -17.12 -2.06
CA THR A 59 -23.26 -18.23 -1.20
C THR A 59 -24.29 -17.82 -0.16
N ARG A 60 -24.31 -16.54 0.23
CA ARG A 60 -25.04 -16.00 1.39
C ARG A 60 -24.67 -16.67 2.73
N ASP A 61 -23.53 -17.36 2.80
CA ASP A 61 -23.05 -18.00 4.02
C ASP A 61 -22.40 -16.97 4.95
N ILE A 62 -22.90 -16.89 6.19
CA ILE A 62 -22.40 -16.00 7.24
C ILE A 62 -20.92 -16.20 7.57
N PHE A 63 -20.36 -17.37 7.26
CA PHE A 63 -18.91 -17.64 7.35
C PHE A 63 -18.09 -16.53 6.67
N TRP A 64 -18.46 -16.17 5.44
CA TRP A 64 -17.75 -15.15 4.66
C TRP A 64 -17.84 -13.76 5.29
N SER A 65 -19.00 -13.43 5.86
CA SER A 65 -19.19 -12.17 6.59
C SER A 65 -18.26 -12.07 7.81
N ARG A 66 -18.15 -13.15 8.60
CA ARG A 66 -17.25 -13.20 9.77
C ARG A 66 -15.78 -13.13 9.35
N ALA A 67 -15.40 -13.86 8.30
CA ALA A 67 -14.06 -13.83 7.76
C ALA A 67 -13.68 -12.41 7.30
N SER A 68 -14.59 -11.72 6.61
CA SER A 68 -14.41 -10.34 6.15
C SER A 68 -14.10 -9.38 7.30
N VAL A 69 -14.82 -9.48 8.42
CA VAL A 69 -14.57 -8.66 9.62
C VAL A 69 -13.19 -8.95 10.23
N LEU A 70 -12.81 -10.22 10.35
CA LEU A 70 -11.48 -10.59 10.88
C LEU A 70 -10.34 -10.07 9.97
N LEU A 71 -10.52 -10.17 8.65
CA LEU A 71 -9.55 -9.63 7.69
C LEU A 71 -9.47 -8.10 7.75
N LEU A 72 -10.59 -7.39 7.92
CA LEU A 72 -10.58 -5.94 8.10
C LEU A 72 -9.82 -5.54 9.36
N VAL A 73 -10.04 -6.21 10.48
CA VAL A 73 -9.32 -5.94 11.74
C VAL A 73 -7.82 -6.20 11.56
N ALA A 74 -7.44 -7.36 11.03
CA ALA A 74 -6.03 -7.71 10.81
C ALA A 74 -5.35 -6.75 9.81
N GLY A 75 -6.05 -6.42 8.73
CA GLY A 75 -5.61 -5.49 7.70
C GLY A 75 -5.40 -4.07 8.22
N LEU A 76 -6.31 -3.57 9.05
CA LEU A 76 -6.17 -2.24 9.67
C LEU A 76 -5.03 -2.20 10.69
N LEU A 77 -4.89 -3.21 11.55
CA LEU A 77 -3.82 -3.25 12.54
C LEU A 77 -2.44 -3.29 11.88
N THR A 78 -2.24 -4.22 10.95
CA THR A 78 -0.98 -4.35 10.20
C THR A 78 -0.75 -3.14 9.28
N GLY A 79 -1.82 -2.57 8.71
CA GLY A 79 -1.79 -1.37 7.89
C GLY A 79 -1.36 -0.14 8.67
N LEU A 80 -1.78 -0.01 9.93
CA LEU A 80 -1.35 1.08 10.81
C LEU A 80 0.15 0.98 11.13
N VAL A 81 0.66 -0.23 11.39
CA VAL A 81 2.10 -0.45 11.59
C VAL A 81 2.88 -0.13 10.31
N ALA A 82 2.40 -0.58 9.15
CA ALA A 82 3.00 -0.23 7.86
C ALA A 82 3.00 1.28 7.62
N ALA A 83 1.89 1.96 7.91
CA ALA A 83 1.76 3.41 7.76
C ALA A 83 2.75 4.17 8.64
N ILE A 84 2.98 3.74 9.89
CA ILE A 84 3.98 4.36 10.77
C ILE A 84 5.37 4.25 10.16
N THR A 85 5.79 3.04 9.77
CA THR A 85 7.13 2.82 9.19
C THR A 85 7.32 3.60 7.88
N GLY A 86 6.30 3.61 7.00
CA GLY A 86 6.35 4.35 5.74
C GLY A 86 6.29 5.87 5.92
N MET A 87 5.57 6.36 6.93
CA MET A 87 5.49 7.79 7.25
C MET A 87 6.83 8.30 7.78
N ILE A 88 7.56 7.52 8.57
CA ILE A 88 8.91 7.89 9.00
C ILE A 88 9.82 8.04 7.79
N ASP A 89 9.84 7.07 6.87
CA ASP A 89 10.62 7.18 5.63
C ASP A 89 10.18 8.39 4.79
N PHE A 90 8.87 8.63 4.66
CA PHE A 90 8.33 9.79 3.93
C PHE A 90 8.75 11.13 4.56
N LEU A 91 8.80 11.23 5.89
CA LEU A 91 9.15 12.45 6.63
C LEU A 91 10.66 12.67 6.76
N GLU A 92 11.46 11.61 6.80
CA GLU A 92 12.90 11.71 7.03
C GLU A 92 13.75 11.61 5.75
N ILE A 93 13.19 11.11 4.64
CA ILE A 93 13.88 11.00 3.36
C ILE A 93 13.28 12.03 2.39
N ASP A 94 13.94 13.18 2.25
CA ASP A 94 13.51 14.28 1.36
C ASP A 94 13.22 13.78 -0.06
N ARG A 95 14.06 12.86 -0.56
CA ARG A 95 13.90 12.22 -1.86
C ARG A 95 12.51 11.61 -2.06
N VAL A 96 11.87 11.05 -1.04
CA VAL A 96 10.51 10.49 -1.17
C VAL A 96 9.50 11.58 -1.57
N ARG A 97 9.61 12.76 -0.96
CA ARG A 97 8.68 13.88 -1.19
C ARG A 97 8.93 14.65 -2.48
N GLN A 98 10.12 14.47 -3.07
CA GLN A 98 10.48 15.10 -4.35
C GLN A 98 9.79 14.43 -5.54
N HIS A 99 9.27 13.20 -5.38
CA HIS A 99 8.61 12.46 -6.45
C HIS A 99 7.11 12.40 -6.20
N ASN A 100 6.31 12.58 -7.26
CA ASN A 100 4.85 12.48 -7.16
C ASN A 100 4.40 11.07 -6.74
N ALA A 101 5.16 10.04 -7.10
CA ALA A 101 4.91 8.66 -6.67
C ALA A 101 4.83 8.55 -5.13
N GLY A 102 5.65 9.29 -4.39
CA GLY A 102 5.64 9.32 -2.92
C GLY A 102 4.33 9.85 -2.35
N TRP A 103 3.84 10.97 -2.91
CA TRP A 103 2.59 11.60 -2.49
C TRP A 103 1.37 10.76 -2.87
N ILE A 104 1.31 10.26 -4.11
CA ILE A 104 0.20 9.41 -4.56
C ILE A 104 0.14 8.13 -3.72
N HIS A 105 1.30 7.52 -3.45
CA HIS A 105 1.38 6.32 -2.62
C HIS A 105 0.87 6.59 -1.21
N MET A 106 1.36 7.65 -0.56
CA MET A 106 0.97 7.99 0.82
C MET A 106 -0.53 8.31 0.92
N ILE A 107 -1.03 9.24 0.09
CA ILE A 107 -2.43 9.69 0.15
C ILE A 107 -3.38 8.53 -0.20
N GLY A 108 -3.06 7.75 -1.23
CA GLY A 108 -3.86 6.60 -1.66
C GLY A 108 -4.01 5.55 -0.55
N ASN A 109 -2.92 5.25 0.18
CA ASN A 109 -2.97 4.31 1.30
C ASN A 109 -3.75 4.86 2.51
N ILE A 110 -3.63 6.16 2.82
CA ILE A 110 -4.44 6.77 3.88
C ILE A 110 -5.94 6.63 3.54
N ILE A 111 -6.33 6.95 2.31
CA ILE A 111 -7.72 6.79 1.85
C ILE A 111 -8.17 5.33 1.96
N ALA A 112 -7.35 4.38 1.51
CA ALA A 112 -7.67 2.95 1.59
C ALA A 112 -7.89 2.47 3.03
N LEU A 113 -7.04 2.91 3.98
CA LEU A 113 -7.20 2.59 5.40
C LEU A 113 -8.46 3.23 6.01
N LEU A 114 -8.76 4.49 5.68
CA LEU A 114 -9.98 5.16 6.16
C LEU A 114 -11.24 4.47 5.65
N LEU A 115 -11.30 4.13 4.35
CA LEU A 115 -12.43 3.39 3.77
C LEU A 115 -12.58 2.00 4.41
N SER A 116 -11.47 1.33 4.69
CA SER A 116 -11.48 0.03 5.40
C SER A 116 -12.00 0.17 6.83
N GLY A 117 -11.63 1.24 7.54
CA GLY A 117 -12.15 1.55 8.88
C GLY A 117 -13.65 1.82 8.88
N ILE A 118 -14.14 2.60 7.90
CA ILE A 118 -15.57 2.85 7.71
C ILE A 118 -16.31 1.54 7.42
N SER A 119 -15.77 0.70 6.53
CA SER A 119 -16.33 -0.61 6.21
C SER A 119 -16.41 -1.51 7.46
N LEU A 120 -15.34 -1.55 8.27
CA LEU A 120 -15.33 -2.31 9.52
C LEU A 120 -16.40 -1.83 10.50
N PHE A 121 -16.50 -0.52 10.71
CA PHE A 121 -17.49 0.07 11.62
C PHE A 121 -18.91 -0.37 11.26
N PHE A 122 -19.31 -0.22 10.00
CA PHE A 122 -20.67 -0.61 9.58
C PHE A 122 -20.90 -2.12 9.61
N ARG A 123 -19.90 -2.94 9.29
CA ARG A 123 -20.02 -4.40 9.39
C ARG A 123 -20.10 -4.89 10.83
N TRP A 124 -19.56 -4.12 11.78
CA TRP A 124 -19.67 -4.40 13.20
C TRP A 124 -21.10 -4.12 13.72
N GLU A 125 -21.68 -2.99 13.31
CA GLU A 125 -23.05 -2.60 13.68
C GLU A 125 -24.13 -3.41 12.95
N GLN A 126 -23.86 -3.83 11.70
CA GLN A 126 -24.82 -4.53 10.84
C GLN A 126 -24.17 -5.79 10.23
N PRO A 127 -23.96 -6.86 11.03
CA PRO A 127 -23.29 -8.06 10.56
C PRO A 127 -24.04 -8.71 9.39
N GLY A 128 -23.35 -8.92 8.26
CA GLY A 128 -23.88 -9.54 7.05
C GLY A 128 -24.70 -8.60 6.15
N ASP A 129 -25.52 -7.71 6.72
CA ASP A 129 -26.41 -6.83 5.96
C ASP A 129 -25.66 -5.74 5.20
N PHE A 130 -24.64 -5.14 5.81
CA PHE A 130 -23.89 -4.05 5.17
C PHE A 130 -23.04 -4.52 3.97
N ILE A 131 -22.78 -5.82 3.85
CA ILE A 131 -21.90 -6.37 2.80
C ILE A 131 -22.46 -6.04 1.41
N LEU A 132 -23.78 -6.15 1.21
CA LEU A 132 -24.39 -5.96 -0.09
C LEU A 132 -25.38 -4.78 -0.11
N PRO A 133 -25.30 -3.90 -1.12
CA PRO A 133 -24.25 -3.81 -2.15
C PRO A 133 -23.02 -3.01 -1.68
N ILE A 134 -23.15 -2.22 -0.61
CA ILE A 134 -22.22 -1.14 -0.26
C ILE A 134 -20.87 -1.69 0.19
N GLY A 135 -20.84 -2.67 1.08
CA GLY A 135 -19.60 -3.27 1.57
C GLY A 135 -18.73 -3.87 0.45
N LEU A 136 -19.35 -4.54 -0.53
CA LEU A 136 -18.68 -5.11 -1.70
C LEU A 136 -18.11 -4.03 -2.63
N ILE A 137 -18.84 -2.93 -2.84
CA ILE A 137 -18.33 -1.79 -3.62
C ILE A 137 -17.13 -1.16 -2.91
N LEU A 138 -17.21 -0.97 -1.59
CA LEU A 138 -16.11 -0.44 -0.79
C LEU A 138 -14.87 -1.34 -0.84
N SER A 139 -15.02 -2.65 -0.71
CA SER A 139 -13.89 -3.58 -0.78
C SER A 139 -13.27 -3.63 -2.18
N LEU A 140 -14.08 -3.50 -3.24
CA LEU A 140 -13.57 -3.37 -4.61
C LEU A 140 -12.75 -2.08 -4.80
N ILE A 141 -13.25 -0.95 -4.29
CA ILE A 141 -12.54 0.34 -4.34
C ILE A 141 -11.21 0.23 -3.58
N VAL A 142 -11.23 -0.33 -2.37
CA VAL A 142 -10.02 -0.52 -1.55
C VAL A 142 -9.01 -1.43 -2.25
N ALA A 143 -9.43 -2.59 -2.75
CA ALA A 143 -8.53 -3.51 -3.45
C ALA A 143 -7.91 -2.86 -4.70
N SER A 144 -8.70 -2.10 -5.47
CA SER A 144 -8.22 -1.39 -6.65
C SER A 144 -7.24 -0.27 -6.26
N ALA A 145 -7.55 0.50 -5.22
CA ALA A 145 -6.67 1.54 -4.68
C ALA A 145 -5.34 0.94 -4.19
N LEU A 146 -5.37 -0.21 -3.53
CA LEU A 146 -4.17 -0.93 -3.07
C LEU A 146 -3.31 -1.43 -4.25
N GLY A 147 -3.93 -1.88 -5.34
CA GLY A 147 -3.21 -2.21 -6.57
C GLY A 147 -2.51 -0.99 -7.20
N LEU A 148 -3.24 0.12 -7.33
CA LEU A 148 -2.70 1.37 -7.90
C LEU A 148 -1.61 1.99 -7.03
N THR A 149 -1.85 2.11 -5.72
CA THR A 149 -0.85 2.66 -4.80
C THR A 149 0.36 1.73 -4.65
N GLY A 150 0.15 0.41 -4.71
CA GLY A 150 1.23 -0.59 -4.72
C GLY A 150 2.16 -0.42 -5.93
N TRP A 151 1.61 -0.06 -7.09
CA TRP A 151 2.40 0.30 -8.27
C TRP A 151 3.34 1.49 -8.00
N PHE A 152 2.84 2.57 -7.41
CA PHE A 152 3.66 3.73 -7.05
C PHE A 152 4.67 3.42 -5.94
N GLY A 153 4.33 2.52 -5.01
CA GLY A 153 5.29 1.99 -4.04
C GLY A 153 6.44 1.24 -4.73
N ALA A 154 6.14 0.42 -5.73
CA ALA A 154 7.15 -0.26 -6.55
C ALA A 154 7.98 0.75 -7.37
N GLU A 155 7.38 1.82 -7.88
CA GLU A 155 8.11 2.90 -8.58
C GLU A 155 9.14 3.57 -7.65
N LEU A 156 8.77 3.88 -6.40
CA LEU A 156 9.72 4.42 -5.41
C LEU A 156 10.91 3.49 -5.16
N VAL A 157 10.66 2.18 -5.01
CA VAL A 157 11.72 1.21 -4.70
C VAL A 157 12.60 0.92 -5.91
N TYR A 158 12.01 0.63 -7.07
CA TYR A 158 12.74 0.09 -8.22
C TYR A 158 13.23 1.16 -9.19
N ARG A 159 12.54 2.30 -9.31
CA ARG A 159 12.96 3.41 -10.18
C ARG A 159 13.76 4.44 -9.40
N HIS A 160 13.19 4.96 -8.32
CA HIS A 160 13.81 6.03 -7.53
C HIS A 160 14.80 5.51 -6.45
N LYS A 161 14.97 4.18 -6.35
CA LYS A 161 15.92 3.50 -5.46
C LYS A 161 15.81 3.97 -4.01
N ILE A 162 14.57 4.08 -3.53
CA ILE A 162 14.26 4.41 -2.14
C ILE A 162 14.09 3.11 -1.34
N ALA A 163 14.57 3.11 -0.09
CA ALA A 163 14.56 1.95 0.80
C ALA A 163 15.36 0.75 0.26
N VAL A 164 16.45 1.03 -0.47
CA VAL A 164 17.41 0.01 -0.95
C VAL A 164 18.79 0.23 -0.34
N ILE A 165 19.65 -0.79 -0.40
CA ILE A 165 21.04 -0.67 0.05
C ILE A 165 21.76 0.28 -0.91
N GLY A 166 22.27 1.39 -0.40
CA GLY A 166 22.96 2.41 -1.19
C GLY A 166 23.74 3.38 -0.31
N ASN A 167 24.63 4.14 -0.93
CA ASN A 167 25.37 5.25 -0.31
C ASN A 167 24.89 6.63 -0.82
N GLY A 168 23.71 6.67 -1.45
CA GLY A 168 23.11 7.88 -1.98
C GLY A 168 22.76 8.87 -0.87
N ILE A 169 22.93 10.15 -1.16
CA ILE A 169 22.54 11.24 -0.28
C ILE A 169 21.01 11.34 -0.18
N GLN A 170 20.51 11.59 1.03
CA GLN A 170 19.06 11.75 1.30
C GLN A 170 18.45 12.96 0.57
N GLN A 171 19.29 13.91 0.18
CA GLN A 171 18.97 15.12 -0.57
C GLN A 171 19.51 15.01 -2.01
N ARG A 172 18.74 15.41 -3.02
CA ARG A 172 19.32 15.72 -4.34
C ARG A 172 20.15 17.02 -4.22
N PRO A 173 21.33 17.12 -4.88
CA PRO A 173 22.08 18.37 -4.93
C PRO A 173 21.31 19.47 -5.68
#